data_AF-A0A2M8EMG2-F1
#
_entry.id   AF-A0A2M8EMG2-F1
#
_cell.length_a   1.000
_cell.length_b   1.000
_cell.length_c   1.000
_cell.angle_alpha   90.00
_cell.angle_beta   90.00
_cell.angle_gamma   90.00
#
_symmetry.space_group_name_H-M   'P 1'
#
loop_
_entity.id
_entity.type
_entity.pdbx_description
1 polymer ?
#
loop_
_entity_poly.entity_id
_entity_poly.type
_entity_poly.pdbx_seq_one_letter_code
_entity_poly.pdbx_strand_id
1 'polypeptide(L)' 'MTTTTVRYTNKQRVTLFMNPSIVLQARAQAIIGKTTLTVLIEKALLSYLPTETIIKKVDIKNL' A
#
# COMPACT_ATOMS: atom_id res chain seq x y z
N MET A 1 13.55 -2.90 36.46
CA MET A 1 13.65 -3.34 35.05
C MET A 1 12.38 -2.92 34.33
N THR A 2 12.43 -1.86 33.52
CA THR A 2 11.28 -1.39 32.74
C THR A 2 11.27 -2.08 31.39
N THR A 3 10.25 -2.90 31.14
CA THR A 3 10.05 -3.57 29.84
C THR A 3 9.44 -2.58 28.86
N THR A 4 10.26 -2.06 27.95
CA THR A 4 9.80 -1.25 26.83
C THR A 4 9.01 -2.13 25.87
N THR A 5 7.69 -1.98 25.83
CA THR A 5 6.83 -2.68 24.88
C THR A 5 6.97 -2.01 23.51
N VAL A 6 7.77 -2.62 22.62
CA VAL A 6 7.87 -2.19 21.22
C VAL A 6 6.58 -2.57 20.50
N ARG A 7 5.76 -1.58 20.12
CA ARG A 7 4.57 -1.82 19.29
C ARG A 7 5.01 -2.09 17.84
N TYR A 8 5.10 -3.36 17.46
CA TYR A 8 5.27 -3.74 16.06
C TYR A 8 3.93 -3.55 15.33
N THR A 9 3.81 -2.49 14.52
CA THR A 9 2.71 -2.40 13.56
C THR A 9 3.04 -3.32 12.40
N ASN A 10 2.23 -4.34 12.14
CA ASN A 10 2.47 -5.35 11.09
C ASN A 10 2.29 -4.81 9.65
N LYS A 11 2.39 -3.50 9.45
CA LYS A 11 2.26 -2.81 8.16
C LYS A 11 3.64 -2.38 7.67
N GLN A 12 4.00 -2.84 6.47
CA GLN A 12 5.20 -2.38 5.78
C GLN A 12 4.97 -0.99 5.19
N ARG A 13 5.88 -0.03 5.47
CA ARG A 13 5.86 1.28 4.84
C ARG A 13 6.57 1.19 3.49
N VAL A 14 5.96 1.76 2.46
CA VAL A 14 6.49 1.79 1.09
C VAL A 14 6.43 3.24 0.58
N THR A 15 7.48 3.68 -0.10
CA THR A 15 7.50 4.97 -0.79
C THR A 15 7.00 4.78 -2.22
N LEU A 16 5.93 5.48 -2.59
CA LEU A 16 5.36 5.44 -3.93
C LEU A 16 5.60 6.79 -4.63
N PHE A 17 6.29 6.77 -5.76
CA PHE A 17 6.52 7.94 -6.59
C PHE A 17 5.42 8.04 -7.65
N MET A 18 4.77 9.20 -7.75
CA MET A 18 3.65 9.44 -8.64
C MET A 18 3.74 10.85 -9.22
N ASN A 19 3.07 11.08 -10.36
CA ASN A 19 2.95 12.41 -10.91
C ASN A 19 2.24 13.35 -9.92
N PRO A 20 2.78 14.54 -9.60
CA PRO A 20 2.17 15.49 -8.67
C PRO A 20 0.72 15.84 -8.98
N SER A 21 0.31 15.92 -10.25
CA SER A 21 -1.07 16.24 -10.63
C SER A 21 -2.06 15.17 -10.15
N ILE A 22 -1.65 13.90 -10.24
CA ILE A 22 -2.44 12.75 -9.77
C ILE A 22 -2.54 12.78 -8.24
N VAL A 23 -1.46 13.12 -7.53
CA VAL A 23 -1.45 13.21 -6.07
C VAL A 23 -2.43 14.28 -5.58
N LEU A 24 -2.49 15.44 -6.26
CA LEU A 24 -3.42 16.51 -5.92
C LEU A 24 -4.88 16.05 -6.07
N GLN A 25 -5.21 15.41 -7.19
CA GLN A 25 -6.55 14.88 -7.44
C GLN A 25 -6.93 13.79 -6.42
N ALA A 26 -6.04 12.85 -6.15
CA ALA A 26 -6.26 11.77 -5.19
C ALA A 26 -6.49 12.31 -3.77
N ARG A 27 -5.77 13.37 -3.37
CA ARG A 27 -6.00 14.06 -2.09
C ARG A 27 -7.38 14.70 -2.02
N ALA A 28 -7.81 15.38 -3.09
CA ALA A 28 -9.14 15.98 -3.15
C ALA A 28 -10.24 14.91 -3.01
N GLN A 29 -10.10 13.79 -3.73
CA GLN A 29 -11.01 12.64 -3.62
C GLN A 29 -11.06 12.05 -2.21
N ALA A 30 -9.90 11.90 -1.55
CA ALA A 30 -9.83 11.38 -0.20
C ALA A 30 -10.57 12.29 0.81
N ILE A 31 -10.44 13.62 0.66
CA ILE A 31 -11.12 14.60 1.51
C ILE A 31 -12.64 14.51 1.33
N ILE A 32 -13.12 14.49 0.08
CA ILE A 32 -14.56 14.36 -0.24
C ILE A 32 -15.12 13.05 0.32
N GLY A 33 -14.36 11.95 0.18
CA GLY A 33 -14.70 10.64 0.72
C GLY A 33 -14.51 10.51 2.23
N LYS A 34 -14.17 11.58 2.95
CA LYS A 34 -13.87 11.60 4.40
C LYS A 34 -12.90 10.47 4.81
N THR A 35 -11.91 10.20 3.96
CA THR A 35 -10.90 9.16 4.15
C THR A 35 -9.49 9.74 4.02
N THR A 36 -8.48 8.91 4.18
CA THR A 36 -7.07 9.34 4.02
C THR A 36 -6.55 8.97 2.64
N LEU A 37 -5.54 9.71 2.17
CA LEU A 37 -4.84 9.40 0.93
C LEU A 37 -4.29 7.96 0.95
N THR A 38 -3.77 7.51 2.10
CA THR A 38 -3.27 6.15 2.28
C THR A 38 -4.34 5.10 2.02
N VAL A 39 -5.53 5.26 2.61
CA VAL A 39 -6.64 4.31 2.42
C VAL A 39 -7.13 4.31 0.97
N LEU A 40 -7.17 5.49 0.33
CA LEU A 40 -7.54 5.58 -1.08
C LEU A 40 -6.55 4.83 -1.98
N ILE A 41 -5.25 5.00 -1.74
CA ILE A 41 -4.19 4.31 -2.48
C ILE A 41 -4.22 2.81 -2.21
N GLU A 42 -4.37 2.37 -0.94
CA GLU A 42 -4.49 0.95 -0.59
C GLU A 42 -5.63 0.28 -1.38
N LYS A 43 -6.80 0.93 -1.45
CA LYS A 43 -7.95 0.42 -2.22
C LYS A 43 -7.68 0.37 -3.72
N ALA A 44 -7.06 1.42 -4.28
CA ALA A 44 -6.71 1.47 -5.69
C ALA A 44 -5.73 0.34 -6.06
N LEU A 45 -4.69 0.12 -5.24
CA LEU A 45 -3.73 -0.95 -5.44
C LEU A 45 -4.39 -2.32 -5.35
N LEU A 46 -5.23 -2.57 -4.34
CA LEU A 46 -5.99 -3.81 -4.21
C LEU A 46 -6.91 -4.05 -5.41
N SER A 47 -7.57 -3.00 -5.91
CA SER A 47 -8.45 -3.11 -7.09
C SER A 47 -7.70 -3.43 -8.38
N TYR A 48 -6.41 -3.09 -8.43
CA TYR A 48 -5.54 -3.42 -9.56
C TYR A 48 -5.01 -4.86 -9.47
N LEU A 49 -5.03 -5.48 -8.29
CA LEU A 49 -4.62 -6.87 -8.14
C LEU A 49 -5.68 -7.80 -8.75
N PRO A 50 -5.26 -8.91 -9.37
CA PRO A 50 -6.18 -9.92 -9.86
C PRO A 50 -6.95 -10.58 -8.70
N THR A 51 -8.21 -10.93 -8.93
CA THR A 51 -9.08 -11.60 -7.95
C THR A 51 -8.47 -12.91 -7.43
N GLU A 52 -7.76 -13.63 -8.29
CA GLU A 52 -7.00 -14.81 -7.93
C GLU A 52 -5.51 -14.53 -8.14
N THR A 53 -4.76 -14.48 -7.03
CA THR A 53 -3.30 -14.37 -7.10
C THR A 53 -2.74 -15.76 -7.39
N ILE A 54 -2.51 -16.07 -8.68
CA ILE A 54 -1.72 -17.25 -9.04
C ILE A 54 -0.26 -16.95 -8.71
N ILE A 55 0.16 -17.28 -7.49
CA ILE A 55 1.58 -17.25 -7.10
C ILE A 55 2.26 -18.41 -7.84
N LYS A 56 2.70 -18.17 -9.08
CA LYS A 56 3.56 -19.11 -9.79
C LYS A 56 4.90 -19.11 -9.07
N LYS A 57 5.26 -20.25 -8.47
CA LYS A 57 6.61 -20.47 -7.94
C LYS A 57 7.59 -20.19 -9.08
N VAL A 58 8.41 -19.15 -8.93
CA VAL A 58 9.49 -18.90 -9.88
C VAL A 58 10.45 -20.08 -9.72
N ASP A 59 10.57 -20.91 -10.76
CA ASP A 59 11.60 -21.95 -10.82
C ASP A 59 12.94 -21.24 -10.99
N ILE A 60 13.58 -20.89 -9.86
CA ILE A 60 14.93 -20.35 -9.85
C ILE A 60 15.86 -21.54 -10.13
N LYS A 61 16.00 -21.88 -11.42
CA LYS A 61 17.11 -22.71 -11.87
C LYS A 61 18.38 -21.87 -11.79
N ASN A 62 19.13 -22.09 -10.72
CA ASN A 62 20.57 -21.89 -10.52
C ASN A 62 21.23 -20.71 -11.27
N LEU A 63 21.62 -19.69 -10.50
CA LEU A 63 22.75 -18.81 -10.84
C LEU A 63 24.07 -19.55 -10.63
#